data_AF-G1VIA1-F1
#
_entry.id   AF-G1VIA1-F1
#
_cell.length_a   1.000
_cell.length_b   1.000
_cell.length_c   1.000
_cell.angle_alpha   90.00
_cell.angle_beta   90.00
_cell.angle_gamma   90.00
#
_symmetry.space_group_name_H-M   'P 1'
#
loop_
_entity.id
_entity.type
_entity.pdbx_description
1 polymer ?
#
loop_
_entity_poly.entity_id
_entity_poly.type
_entity_poly.pdbx_seq_one_letter_code
_entity_poly.pdbx_strand_id
1 'polypeptide(L)'
;MLLESTGPELVCRQFKEVLETQVQDIQFFDVDLFCGNEKIDGFYAMNVPHLMKCIDLENSEFRLMNFDRNNPDYMFYYMKLRRNLFDNNKTDIVRCEEMHRSIVVSEKIKTALFAAGLKGLQFSDSIDMTPKERTIYERI
;
A
#
# COMPACT_ATOMS: atom_id res chain seq x y z
N MET A 1 9.55 -25.99 -5.98
CA MET A 1 8.59 -24.90 -5.71
C MET A 1 9.38 -23.81 -5.02
N LEU A 2 9.39 -22.59 -5.57
CA LEU A 2 10.16 -21.46 -5.06
C LEU A 2 9.15 -20.36 -4.72
N LEU A 3 9.22 -19.84 -3.50
CA LEU A 3 8.39 -18.73 -3.03
C LEU A 3 9.23 -17.46 -3.13
N GLU A 4 8.95 -16.61 -4.13
CA GLU A 4 9.51 -15.26 -4.19
C GLU A 4 8.62 -14.33 -3.35
N SER A 5 9.21 -13.62 -2.40
CA SER A 5 8.53 -12.63 -1.58
C SER A 5 9.44 -11.43 -1.38
N THR A 6 8.89 -10.22 -1.52
CA THR A 6 9.56 -8.97 -1.12
C THR A 6 9.49 -8.72 0.39
N GLY A 7 8.92 -9.67 1.14
CA GLY A 7 8.60 -9.53 2.54
C GLY A 7 7.28 -8.76 2.77
N PRO A 8 6.53 -9.07 3.84
CA PRO A 8 5.37 -8.28 4.28
C PRO A 8 5.80 -6.90 4.81
N GLU A 9 4.90 -5.91 4.74
CA GLU A 9 5.18 -4.60 5.33
C GLU A 9 5.27 -4.69 6.85
N LEU A 10 6.29 -4.04 7.43
CA LEU A 10 6.40 -3.89 8.88
C LEU A 10 5.58 -2.70 9.35
N VAL A 11 4.69 -2.93 10.31
CA VAL A 11 3.84 -1.90 10.91
C VAL A 11 4.00 -1.89 12.42
N CYS A 12 3.85 -0.72 13.04
CA CYS A 12 3.87 -0.61 14.50
C CYS A 12 2.55 -1.13 15.12
N ARG A 13 2.59 -1.41 16.42
CA ARG A 13 1.43 -1.89 17.19
C ARG A 13 0.19 -1.02 17.00
N GLN A 14 0.32 0.30 17.08
CA GLN A 14 -0.82 1.21 16.96
C GLN A 14 -1.45 1.15 15.56
N PHE A 15 -0.65 1.01 14.50
CA PHE A 15 -1.16 0.83 13.13
C PHE A 15 -1.95 -0.47 13.00
N LYS A 16 -1.39 -1.57 13.54
CA LYS A 16 -2.07 -2.88 13.61
C LYS A 16 -3.42 -2.75 14.34
N GLU A 17 -3.41 -2.19 15.56
CA GLU A 17 -4.62 -2.06 16.39
C GLU A 17 -5.72 -1.23 15.69
N VAL A 18 -5.35 -0.14 15.00
CA VAL A 18 -6.31 0.64 14.22
C VAL A 18 -6.93 -0.22 13.13
N LEU A 19 -6.12 -0.91 12.32
CA LEU A 19 -6.65 -1.71 11.21
C LEU A 19 -7.44 -2.93 11.67
N GLU A 20 -7.04 -3.63 12.72
CA GLU A 20 -7.78 -4.79 13.27
C GLU A 20 -9.22 -4.43 13.67
N THR A 21 -9.48 -3.17 14.05
CA THR A 21 -10.84 -2.71 14.36
C THR A 21 -11.69 -2.38 13.12
N GLN A 22 -11.06 -2.19 11.97
CA GLN A 22 -11.72 -1.65 10.77
C GLN A 22 -11.89 -2.68 9.65
N VAL A 23 -10.98 -3.66 9.57
CA VAL A 23 -10.91 -4.65 8.48
C VAL A 23 -10.66 -6.05 9.00
N GLN A 24 -11.26 -7.05 8.35
CA GLN A 24 -11.13 -8.46 8.74
C GLN A 24 -10.22 -9.26 7.79
N ASP A 25 -9.99 -8.75 6.58
CA ASP A 25 -9.34 -9.50 5.49
C ASP A 25 -7.83 -9.24 5.38
N ILE A 26 -7.20 -8.81 6.47
CA ILE A 26 -5.74 -8.63 6.56
C ILE A 26 -5.16 -9.53 7.63
N GLN A 27 -3.88 -9.88 7.49
CA GLN A 27 -3.19 -10.77 8.41
C GLN A 27 -2.01 -10.04 9.04
N PHE A 28 -1.84 -10.22 10.34
CA PHE A 28 -0.68 -9.75 11.07
C PHE A 28 0.10 -10.94 11.61
N PHE A 29 1.42 -10.85 11.55
CA PHE A 29 2.33 -11.85 12.09
C PHE A 29 3.29 -11.19 13.07
N ASP A 30 3.53 -11.87 14.19
CA ASP A 30 4.62 -11.51 15.09
C ASP A 30 5.96 -11.64 14.37
N VAL A 31 6.86 -10.69 14.63
CA VAL A 31 8.19 -10.67 14.05
C VAL A 31 9.24 -10.38 15.11
N ASP A 32 10.38 -11.05 14.99
CA ASP A 32 11.59 -10.65 15.70
C ASP A 32 12.35 -9.67 14.81
N LEU A 33 12.19 -8.37 15.09
CA LEU A 33 12.91 -7.31 14.38
C LEU A 33 14.20 -6.97 15.12
N PHE A 34 15.33 -6.98 14.41
CA PHE A 34 16.64 -6.62 14.97
C PHE A 34 17.24 -5.44 14.20
N CYS A 35 17.78 -4.47 14.92
CA CYS A 35 18.66 -3.42 14.38
C CYS A 35 20.06 -3.63 14.94
N GLY A 36 20.96 -4.18 14.10
CA GLY A 36 22.23 -4.71 14.59
C GLY A 36 22.00 -5.86 15.56
N ASN A 37 22.45 -5.70 16.81
CA ASN A 37 22.28 -6.70 17.86
C ASN A 37 21.12 -6.39 18.82
N GLU A 38 20.40 -5.28 18.60
CA GLU A 38 19.29 -4.87 19.46
C GLU A 38 17.97 -5.36 18.88
N LYS A 39 17.18 -6.06 19.70
CA LYS A 39 15.80 -6.42 19.36
C LYS A 39 14.90 -5.20 19.54
N ILE A 40 14.10 -4.92 18.51
CA ILE A 40 13.09 -3.86 18.51
C ILE A 40 11.72 -4.51 18.65
N ASP A 41 11.05 -4.25 19.76
CA ASP A 41 9.70 -4.73 20.02
C ASP A 41 8.61 -3.80 19.45
N GLY A 42 7.39 -4.33 19.33
CA GLY A 42 6.20 -3.54 18.99
C GLY A 42 5.95 -3.37 17.49
N PHE A 43 6.63 -4.16 16.65
CA PHE A 43 6.38 -4.26 15.22
C PHE A 43 5.78 -5.60 14.84
N TYR A 44 5.02 -5.59 13.75
CA TYR A 44 4.34 -6.75 13.19
C TYR A 44 4.49 -6.72 11.67
N ALA A 45 4.59 -7.90 11.06
CA ALA A 45 4.44 -8.04 9.62
C ALA A 45 2.96 -7.99 9.25
N MET A 46 2.60 -7.20 8.25
CA MET A 46 1.25 -7.09 7.70
C MET A 46 1.20 -7.71 6.31
N ASN A 47 0.21 -8.57 6.08
CA ASN A 47 -0.11 -9.09 4.76
C ASN A 47 -1.51 -8.62 4.33
N VAL A 48 -1.57 -8.09 3.11
CA VAL A 48 -2.81 -7.64 2.46
C VAL A 48 -3.06 -8.57 1.26
N PRO A 49 -3.85 -9.64 1.42
CA PRO A 49 -3.96 -10.70 0.42
C PRO A 49 -4.78 -10.32 -0.81
N HIS A 50 -5.67 -9.33 -0.70
CA HIS A 50 -6.55 -8.95 -1.79
C HIS A 50 -5.82 -8.05 -2.79
N LEU A 51 -5.58 -8.55 -4.00
CA LEU A 51 -5.04 -7.81 -5.14
C LEU A 51 -6.18 -7.14 -5.93
N MET A 52 -5.96 -5.90 -6.36
CA MET A 52 -6.91 -5.15 -7.17
C MET A 52 -6.18 -4.23 -8.15
N LYS A 53 -6.75 -4.05 -9.34
CA LYS A 53 -6.32 -3.03 -10.30
C LYS A 53 -6.69 -1.64 -9.79
N CYS A 54 -5.68 -0.91 -9.33
CA CYS A 54 -5.88 0.37 -8.66
C CYS A 54 -5.53 1.56 -9.56
N ILE A 55 -4.76 1.35 -10.62
CA ILE A 55 -4.19 2.46 -11.39
C ILE A 55 -5.06 2.82 -12.59
N ASP A 56 -5.27 4.13 -12.76
CA ASP A 56 -5.86 4.71 -13.95
C ASP A 56 -4.78 4.80 -15.03
N LEU A 57 -4.63 3.72 -15.80
CA LEU A 57 -3.63 3.62 -16.85
C LEU A 57 -3.86 4.63 -18.00
N GLU A 58 -5.08 5.13 -18.18
CA GLU A 58 -5.37 6.15 -19.21
C GLU A 58 -4.81 7.52 -18.83
N ASN A 59 -4.78 7.82 -17.53
CA ASN A 59 -4.28 9.10 -17.00
C ASN A 59 -2.94 8.97 -16.27
N SER A 60 -2.24 7.84 -16.41
CA SER A 60 -0.90 7.62 -15.86
C SER A 60 0.17 7.65 -16.97
N GLU A 61 1.39 8.02 -16.61
CA GLU A 61 2.56 7.97 -17.52
C GLU A 61 3.45 6.80 -17.10
N PHE A 62 3.66 5.82 -17.98
CA PHE A 62 4.47 4.64 -17.68
C PHE A 62 5.15 4.03 -18.92
N ARG A 63 6.05 3.08 -18.68
CA ARG A 63 6.57 2.13 -19.68
C ARG A 63 6.38 0.71 -19.20
N LEU A 64 6.17 -0.19 -20.16
CA LEU A 64 6.21 -1.64 -19.91
C LEU A 64 7.66 -2.09 -19.80
N MET A 65 7.93 -2.93 -18.80
CA MET A 65 9.25 -3.47 -18.49
C MET A 65 9.43 -4.89 -19.00
N ASN A 66 8.34 -5.54 -19.41
CA ASN A 66 8.33 -6.88 -19.96
C ASN A 66 7.43 -6.96 -21.21
N PHE A 67 7.48 -8.10 -21.91
CA PHE A 67 6.67 -8.37 -23.10
C PHE A 67 5.47 -9.30 -22.81
N ASP A 68 5.28 -9.72 -21.56
CA ASP A 68 4.14 -10.54 -21.15
C ASP A 68 2.87 -9.67 -21.09
N ARG A 69 1.96 -9.89 -22.03
CA ARG A 69 0.69 -9.15 -22.11
C ARG A 69 -0.29 -9.53 -21.01
N ASN A 70 -0.13 -10.71 -20.40
CA ASN A 70 -1.03 -11.20 -19.36
C ASN A 70 -0.61 -10.71 -17.97
N ASN A 71 0.70 -10.52 -17.76
CA ASN A 71 1.27 -10.03 -16.49
C ASN A 71 2.24 -8.87 -16.77
N PRO A 72 1.73 -7.70 -17.17
CA PRO A 72 2.58 -6.56 -17.52
C PRO A 72 3.30 -5.99 -16.29
N ASP A 73 4.61 -5.78 -16.42
CA ASP A 73 5.41 -5.06 -15.43
C ASP A 73 5.50 -3.58 -15.82
N TYR A 74 5.22 -2.69 -14.87
CA TYR A 74 5.16 -1.25 -15.11
C TYR A 74 6.31 -0.50 -14.45
N MET A 75 6.89 0.45 -15.17
CA MET A 75 7.68 1.54 -14.62
C MET A 75 6.87 2.84 -14.75
N PHE A 76 6.29 3.31 -13.65
CA PHE A 76 5.54 4.56 -13.62
C PHE A 76 6.46 5.77 -13.50
N TYR A 77 6.21 6.78 -14.34
CA TYR A 77 6.73 8.14 -14.18
C TYR A 77 5.74 9.03 -13.45
N TYR A 78 4.45 8.84 -13.74
CA TYR A 78 3.34 9.45 -13.04
C TYR A 78 2.25 8.40 -12.86
N MET A 79 1.88 8.15 -11.61
CA MET A 79 0.90 7.14 -11.24
C MET A 79 -0.32 7.84 -10.66
N LYS A 80 -1.51 7.52 -11.16
CA LYS A 80 -2.78 8.06 -10.69
C LYS A 80 -3.72 6.94 -10.31
N LEU A 81 -4.32 7.03 -9.13
CA LEU A 81 -5.32 6.06 -8.69
C LEU A 81 -6.63 6.22 -9.48
N ARG A 82 -7.31 5.09 -9.72
CA ARG A 82 -8.70 5.09 -10.17
C ARG A 82 -9.58 5.73 -9.10
N ARG A 83 -10.63 6.40 -9.55
CA ARG A 83 -11.69 6.86 -8.66
C ARG A 83 -12.56 5.68 -8.23
N ASN A 84 -13.21 5.83 -7.08
CA ASN A 84 -14.31 4.95 -6.66
C ASN A 84 -13.91 3.47 -6.46
N LEU A 85 -12.65 3.21 -6.10
CA LEU A 85 -12.13 1.85 -5.88
C LEU A 85 -12.90 1.06 -4.81
N PHE A 86 -13.45 1.76 -3.82
CA PHE A 86 -14.10 1.17 -2.65
C PHE A 86 -15.62 1.38 -2.59
N ASP A 87 -16.26 1.94 -3.64
CA ASP A 87 -17.69 2.28 -3.63
C ASP A 87 -18.62 1.07 -3.46
N ASN A 88 -18.13 -0.15 -3.72
CA ASN A 88 -18.90 -1.38 -3.55
C ASN A 88 -18.86 -1.96 -2.12
N ASN A 89 -18.16 -1.31 -1.18
CA ASN A 89 -18.02 -1.67 0.23
C ASN A 89 -17.59 -3.13 0.51
N LYS A 90 -16.92 -3.81 -0.44
CA LYS A 90 -16.48 -5.20 -0.25
C LYS A 90 -15.15 -5.31 0.48
N THR A 91 -14.32 -4.27 0.40
CA THR A 91 -13.03 -4.17 1.09
C THR A 91 -12.72 -2.70 1.29
N ASP A 92 -11.86 -2.39 2.27
CA ASP A 92 -11.39 -1.05 2.59
C ASP A 92 -9.85 -0.94 2.43
N ILE A 93 -9.18 -2.05 2.11
CA ILE A 93 -7.72 -2.14 1.97
C ILE A 93 -7.33 -3.23 0.97
N VAL A 94 -6.46 -2.89 0.03
CA VAL A 94 -6.04 -3.78 -1.05
C VAL A 94 -4.57 -3.57 -1.40
N ARG A 95 -3.98 -4.59 -2.02
CA ARG A 95 -2.69 -4.50 -2.72
C ARG A 95 -2.93 -4.05 -4.16
N CYS A 96 -2.18 -3.04 -4.59
CA CYS A 96 -2.19 -2.61 -5.98
C CYS A 96 -1.54 -3.68 -6.88
N GLU A 97 -2.29 -4.21 -7.84
CA GLU A 97 -1.82 -5.20 -8.81
C GLU A 97 -0.74 -4.62 -9.73
N GLU A 98 -0.87 -3.36 -10.14
CA GLU A 98 0.10 -2.72 -11.05
C GLU A 98 1.38 -2.25 -10.33
N MET A 99 1.35 -2.11 -9.00
CA MET A 99 2.47 -1.67 -8.17
C MET A 99 2.44 -2.41 -6.83
N HIS A 100 3.00 -3.62 -6.80
CA HIS A 100 2.91 -4.55 -5.65
C HIS A 100 3.41 -3.97 -4.31
N ARG A 101 4.26 -2.94 -4.32
CA ARG A 101 4.74 -2.27 -3.10
C ARG A 101 3.74 -1.28 -2.52
N SER A 102 2.64 -1.00 -3.22
CA SER A 102 1.64 -0.02 -2.82
C SER A 102 0.41 -0.69 -2.23
N ILE A 103 0.00 -0.19 -1.08
CA ILE A 103 -1.29 -0.48 -0.46
C ILE A 103 -2.23 0.66 -0.79
N VAL A 104 -3.45 0.34 -1.20
CA VAL A 104 -4.51 1.32 -1.41
C VAL A 104 -5.56 1.10 -0.34
N VAL A 105 -5.98 2.18 0.31
CA VAL A 105 -6.93 2.17 1.41
C VAL A 105 -8.09 3.11 1.11
N SER A 106 -9.26 2.84 1.69
CA SER A 106 -10.40 3.73 1.61
C SER A 106 -10.20 4.98 2.47
N GLU A 107 -10.99 6.03 2.21
CA GLU A 107 -10.99 7.24 3.03
C GLU A 107 -11.36 6.96 4.50
N LYS A 108 -12.18 5.94 4.77
CA LYS A 108 -12.50 5.48 6.13
C LYS A 108 -11.23 5.05 6.87
N ILE A 109 -10.38 4.24 6.24
CA ILE A 109 -9.14 3.75 6.85
C ILE A 109 -8.12 4.88 7.00
N LYS A 110 -7.95 5.71 5.96
CA LYS A 110 -7.12 6.92 6.05
C LYS A 110 -7.53 7.76 7.25
N THR A 111 -8.82 8.08 7.39
CA THR A 111 -9.35 8.88 8.52
C THR A 111 -9.05 8.24 9.88
N ALA A 112 -9.21 6.92 10.01
CA ALA A 112 -8.90 6.21 11.24
C ALA A 112 -7.40 6.29 11.61
N LEU A 113 -6.52 6.15 10.61
CA LEU A 113 -5.07 6.26 10.80
C LEU A 113 -4.65 7.71 11.15
N PHE A 114 -5.28 8.71 10.54
CA PHE A 114 -5.13 10.13 10.90
C PHE A 114 -5.55 10.39 12.35
N ALA A 115 -6.72 9.90 12.75
CA ALA A 115 -7.25 10.09 14.11
C ALA A 115 -6.37 9.43 15.18
N ALA A 116 -5.65 8.35 14.84
CA ALA A 116 -4.70 7.70 15.72
C ALA A 116 -3.41 8.50 15.94
N GLY A 117 -3.13 9.53 15.13
CA GLY A 117 -1.93 10.36 15.27
C GLY A 117 -0.63 9.63 14.91
N LEU A 118 -0.71 8.64 14.01
CA LEU A 118 0.44 7.89 13.50
C LEU A 118 1.33 8.78 12.65
N LYS A 119 2.59 8.95 13.03
CA LYS A 119 3.55 9.80 12.30
C LYS A 119 4.19 9.06 11.13
N GLY A 120 4.60 9.83 10.12
CA GLY A 120 5.40 9.32 9.01
C GLY A 120 4.58 8.58 7.94
N LEU A 121 3.26 8.77 7.95
CA LEU A 121 2.39 8.27 6.90
C LEU A 121 2.21 9.34 5.82
N GLN A 122 2.17 8.89 4.57
CA GLN A 122 1.81 9.70 3.42
C GLN A 122 0.75 8.96 2.61
N PHE A 123 -0.39 9.61 2.39
CA PHE A 123 -1.45 9.14 1.51
C PHE A 123 -1.38 9.94 0.21
N SER A 124 -1.47 9.29 -0.94
CA SER A 124 -1.31 9.97 -2.23
C SER A 124 -2.32 9.46 -3.25
N ASP A 125 -3.06 10.37 -3.86
CA ASP A 125 -3.96 10.08 -4.98
C ASP A 125 -3.16 9.96 -6.29
N SER A 126 -2.05 10.70 -6.37
CA SER A 126 -1.09 10.61 -7.46
C SER A 126 0.34 10.72 -6.96
N ILE A 127 1.24 9.98 -7.61
CA ILE A 127 2.68 10.02 -7.35
C ILE A 127 3.39 10.39 -8.65
N ASP A 128 4.09 11.53 -8.64
CA ASP A 128 4.97 11.96 -9.72
C ASP A 128 6.42 11.68 -9.36
N MET A 129 7.07 10.83 -10.15
CA MET A 129 8.47 10.49 -10.01
C MET A 129 9.35 11.34 -10.93
N THR A 130 8.76 12.31 -11.63
CA THR A 130 9.45 13.26 -12.51
C THR A 130 9.59 14.64 -11.84
N PRO A 131 10.42 15.54 -12.38
CA PRO A 131 10.53 16.92 -11.90
C PRO A 131 9.30 17.81 -12.13
N LYS A 132 8.16 17.27 -12.59
CA LYS A 132 6.94 18.04 -12.88
C LYS A 132 6.09 18.34 -11.63
N GLU A 133 6.43 17.77 -10.47
CA GLU A 133 5.81 18.07 -9.16
C GLU A 133 4.29 17.86 -9.09
N ARG A 134 3.73 16.86 -9.79
CA ARG A 134 2.28 16.58 -9.83
C ARG A 134 1.76 15.62 -8.75
N THR A 135 2.53 15.38 -7.70
CA THR A 135 2.13 14.49 -6.59
C THR A 135 1.06 15.18 -5.75
N ILE A 136 -0.10 14.55 -5.58
CA ILE A 136 -1.17 15.00 -4.69
C ILE A 136 -1.15 14.09 -3.47
N TYR A 137 -0.89 14.65 -2.29
CA TYR A 137 -0.72 13.87 -1.07
C TYR A 137 -1.10 14.62 0.20
N GLU A 138 -1.36 13.84 1.25
CA GLU A 138 -1.57 14.29 2.62
C GLU A 138 -0.61 13.54 3.55
N ARG A 139 -0.02 14.23 4.54
CA ARG A 139 0.96 13.66 5.50
C ARG A 139 0.48 13.80 6.94
N ILE A 140 0.87 12.84 7.78
CA ILE A 140 0.74 12.86 9.24
C ILE A 140 2.13 12.95 9.90
#